data_AF-A0A9Q0PM68-F1
#
_entry.id   AF-A0A9Q0PM68-F1
#
_cell.length_a   1.000
_cell.length_b   1.000
_cell.length_c   1.000
_cell.angle_alpha   90.00
_cell.angle_beta   90.00
_cell.angle_gamma   90.00
#
_symmetry.space_group_name_H-M   'P 1'
#
loop_
_entity.id
_entity.type
_entity.pdbx_description
1 polymer ?
#
loop_
_entity_poly.entity_id
_entity_poly.type
_entity_poly.pdbx_seq_one_letter_code
_entity_poly.pdbx_strand_id
1 'polypeptide(L)'
;MEIVRDQEISEPLSPTGQFMSNSVLSLSIIAVMELEEPFDDSLSIIPFLKDVLLPINPRFSSIMVGDKDGVKRWKKVEVRLSDHVNFPVFTAGMSAQFYDECFDEYLSKMATEQFPQSQPLWEVHVIKLPHKSRS
;
A
#
# COMPACT_ATOMS: atom_id res chain seq x y z
N MET A 1 0.28 -22.72 38.38
CA MET A 1 0.76 -21.42 37.85
C MET A 1 1.28 -21.70 36.46
N GLU A 2 0.41 -21.57 35.47
CA GLU A 2 0.83 -21.71 34.07
C GLU A 2 1.42 -20.38 33.63
N ILE A 3 2.67 -20.44 33.20
CA ILE A 3 3.41 -19.32 32.65
C ILE A 3 2.72 -19.02 31.31
N VAL A 4 1.92 -17.97 31.27
CA VAL A 4 1.35 -17.44 30.03
C VAL A 4 2.53 -17.03 29.18
N ARG A 5 2.86 -17.86 28.18
CA ARG A 5 3.87 -17.61 27.16
C ARG A 5 3.61 -16.22 26.58
N ASP A 6 4.67 -15.41 26.54
CA ASP A 6 4.75 -14.11 25.91
C ASP A 6 3.77 -13.98 24.73
N GLN A 7 2.61 -13.35 24.98
CA GLN A 7 1.99 -12.60 23.90
C GLN A 7 3.00 -11.51 23.59
N GLU A 8 3.74 -11.65 22.49
CA GLU A 8 4.69 -10.65 22.00
C GLU A 8 4.14 -9.26 22.28
N ILE A 9 4.72 -8.59 23.29
CA ILE A 9 4.24 -7.29 23.76
C ILE A 9 4.58 -6.31 22.65
N SER A 10 3.66 -6.18 21.70
CA SER A 10 3.88 -5.30 20.57
C SER A 10 3.83 -3.85 21.03
N GLU A 11 4.72 -3.04 20.48
CA GLU A 11 4.86 -1.65 20.88
C GLU A 11 3.56 -0.86 20.64
N PRO A 12 3.17 0.01 21.59
CA PRO A 12 2.07 0.93 21.35
C PRO A 12 2.40 1.84 20.17
N LEU A 13 1.35 2.36 19.51
CA LEU A 13 1.52 3.45 18.57
C LEU A 13 2.23 4.65 19.26
N SER A 14 3.10 5.34 18.54
CA SER A 14 3.63 6.63 18.99
C SER A 14 2.47 7.63 19.16
N PRO A 15 2.64 8.71 19.96
CA PRO A 15 1.59 9.71 20.15
C PRO A 15 1.01 10.26 18.83
N THR A 16 1.88 10.55 17.86
CA THR A 16 1.47 10.97 16.50
C THR A 16 0.71 9.87 15.77
N GLY A 17 1.15 8.61 15.88
CA GLY A 17 0.45 7.47 15.27
C GLY A 17 -0.94 7.26 15.85
N GLN A 18 -1.11 7.41 17.17
CA GLN A 18 -2.43 7.35 17.82
C GLN A 18 -3.35 8.44 17.29
N PHE A 19 -2.85 9.68 17.23
CA PHE A 19 -3.60 10.82 16.69
C PHE A 19 -4.02 10.60 15.24
N MET A 20 -3.08 10.22 14.36
CA MET A 20 -3.35 9.99 12.94
C MET A 20 -4.29 8.82 12.68
N SER A 21 -4.35 7.83 13.58
CA SER A 21 -5.25 6.69 13.46
C SER A 21 -6.70 6.99 13.87
N ASN A 22 -7.02 8.22 14.29
CA ASN A 22 -8.37 8.58 14.72
C ASN A 22 -9.35 8.54 13.54
N SER A 23 -10.60 8.09 13.76
CA SER A 23 -11.64 8.00 12.73
C SER A 23 -12.05 9.35 12.13
N VAL A 24 -11.66 10.46 12.74
CA VAL A 24 -11.92 11.82 12.25
C VAL A 24 -10.88 12.26 11.20
N LEU A 25 -9.73 11.58 11.14
CA LEU A 25 -8.64 11.92 10.22
C LEU A 25 -8.47 10.81 9.18
N SER A 26 -8.40 11.21 7.91
CA SER A 26 -8.04 10.33 6.79
C SER A 26 -6.87 10.97 6.06
N LEU A 27 -5.68 10.41 6.23
CA LEU A 27 -4.45 10.88 5.58
C LEU A 27 -3.89 9.76 4.72
N SER A 28 -3.73 10.05 3.43
CA SER A 28 -3.09 9.17 2.46
C SER A 28 -1.96 9.93 1.78
N ILE A 29 -0.85 9.24 1.52
CA ILE A 29 0.29 9.77 0.77
C ILE A 29 0.34 9.01 -0.55
N ILE A 30 0.25 9.73 -1.66
CA ILE A 30 0.36 9.16 -3.01
C ILE A 30 1.68 9.63 -3.61
N ALA A 31 2.50 8.68 -4.04
CA ALA A 31 3.73 8.93 -4.77
C ALA A 31 3.63 8.31 -6.16
N VAL A 32 3.96 9.08 -7.19
CA VAL A 32 3.91 8.66 -8.60
C VAL A 32 5.32 8.71 -9.17
N MET A 33 5.72 7.64 -9.86
CA MET A 33 7.03 7.53 -10.52
C MET A 33 6.83 7.02 -11.95
N GLU A 34 7.43 7.70 -12.93
CA GLU A 34 7.49 7.28 -14.32
C GLU A 34 8.86 6.65 -14.60
N LEU A 35 8.87 5.53 -15.33
CA LEU A 35 10.06 4.74 -15.62
C LEU A 35 10.14 4.52 -17.13
N GLU A 36 11.35 4.63 -17.68
CA GLU A 36 11.58 4.50 -19.12
C GLU A 36 11.37 3.06 -19.60
N GLU A 37 11.86 2.09 -18.82
CA GLU A 37 11.73 0.67 -19.12
C GLU A 37 10.46 0.09 -18.47
N PRO A 38 9.68 -0.72 -19.19
CA PRO A 38 8.49 -1.36 -18.65
C PRO A 38 8.88 -2.40 -17.58
N PHE A 39 8.13 -2.45 -16.49
CA PHE A 39 8.25 -3.53 -15.51
C PHE A 39 7.63 -4.82 -16.06
N ASP A 40 8.33 -5.94 -15.86
CA ASP A 40 7.71 -7.26 -15.97
C ASP A 40 6.80 -7.48 -14.76
N ASP A 41 5.49 -7.61 -15.02
CA ASP A 41 4.40 -7.45 -14.05
C ASP A 41 4.61 -8.24 -12.78
N SER A 42 4.89 -9.53 -12.91
CA SER A 42 5.00 -10.42 -11.74
C SER A 42 6.44 -10.81 -11.42
N LEU A 43 7.32 -10.79 -12.42
CA LEU A 43 8.67 -11.31 -12.28
C LEU A 43 9.63 -10.31 -11.64
N SER A 44 9.38 -9.00 -11.74
CA SER A 44 10.27 -7.98 -11.19
C SER A 44 9.72 -7.29 -9.94
N ILE A 45 8.41 -6.95 -9.91
CA ILE A 45 7.86 -6.17 -8.79
C ILE A 45 7.74 -7.01 -7.52
N ILE A 46 7.29 -8.27 -7.62
CA ILE A 46 7.04 -9.12 -6.45
C ILE A 46 8.34 -9.42 -5.68
N PRO A 47 9.45 -9.82 -6.34
CA PRO A 47 10.73 -9.98 -5.65
C PRO A 47 11.22 -8.68 -5.02
N PHE A 48 11.11 -7.54 -5.72
CA PHE A 48 11.50 -6.24 -5.17
C PHE A 48 10.74 -5.91 -3.88
N LEU A 49 9.41 -6.07 -3.89
CA LEU A 49 8.59 -5.82 -2.71
C LEU A 49 8.97 -6.76 -1.56
N LYS A 50 9.15 -8.05 -1.87
CA LYS A 50 9.49 -9.08 -0.88
C LYS A 50 10.86 -8.85 -0.24
N ASP A 51 11.88 -8.63 -1.06
CA ASP A 51 13.29 -8.70 -0.65
C ASP A 51 13.86 -7.32 -0.29
N VAL A 52 13.21 -6.23 -0.75
CA VAL A 52 13.65 -4.85 -0.49
C VAL A 52 12.62 -4.07 0.34
N LEU A 53 11.36 -3.97 -0.09
CA LEU A 53 10.38 -3.10 0.59
C LEU A 53 10.00 -3.62 1.99
N LEU A 54 9.58 -4.89 2.10
CA LEU A 54 9.14 -5.46 3.38
C LEU A 54 10.23 -5.41 4.46
N PRO A 55 11.51 -5.74 4.15
CA PRO A 55 12.58 -5.69 5.14
C PRO A 55 13.02 -4.26 5.51
N ILE A 56 12.78 -3.25 4.65
CA ILE A 56 13.25 -1.88 4.88
C ILE A 56 12.64 -1.26 6.15
N ASN A 57 11.41 -1.63 6.48
CA ASN A 57 10.72 -1.12 7.65
C ASN A 57 9.64 -2.12 8.15
N PRO A 58 9.64 -2.48 9.45
CA PRO A 58 8.63 -3.37 10.04
C PRO A 58 7.17 -2.93 9.82
N ARG A 59 6.93 -1.63 9.58
CA ARG A 59 5.60 -1.06 9.30
C ARG A 59 4.98 -1.63 8.01
N PHE A 60 5.78 -2.00 7.01
CA PHE A 60 5.26 -2.62 5.79
C PHE A 60 4.73 -4.05 6.03
N SER A 61 5.06 -4.65 7.17
CA SER A 61 4.56 -5.97 7.60
C SER A 61 3.74 -5.91 8.87
N SER A 62 3.15 -4.75 9.20
CA SER A 62 2.39 -4.58 10.44
C SER A 62 1.03 -3.92 10.22
N ILE A 63 0.05 -4.35 11.00
CA ILE A 63 -1.27 -3.72 11.10
C ILE A 63 -1.47 -3.07 12.46
N MET A 64 -2.45 -2.16 12.55
CA MET A 64 -2.87 -1.60 13.84
C MET A 64 -4.00 -2.44 14.42
N VAL A 65 -3.86 -2.89 15.66
CA VAL A 65 -4.89 -3.60 16.41
C VAL A 65 -5.22 -2.86 17.70
N GLY A 66 -6.51 -2.72 18.01
CA GLY A 66 -6.94 -2.19 19.30
C GLY A 66 -6.91 -3.29 20.36
N ASP A 67 -6.45 -2.95 21.56
CA ASP A 67 -6.59 -3.81 22.73
C ASP A 67 -7.93 -3.58 23.46
N LYS A 68 -8.12 -4.32 24.56
CA LYS A 68 -9.33 -4.22 25.40
C LYS A 68 -9.50 -2.87 26.08
N ASP A 69 -8.41 -2.12 26.23
CA ASP A 69 -8.35 -0.81 26.88
C ASP A 69 -8.46 0.34 25.86
N GLY A 70 -8.66 0.02 24.57
CA GLY A 70 -8.76 0.99 23.47
C GLY A 70 -7.41 1.52 22.96
N VAL A 71 -6.29 1.02 23.50
CA VAL A 71 -4.94 1.38 23.06
C VAL A 71 -4.61 0.61 21.79
N LYS A 72 -4.26 1.36 20.75
CA LYS A 72 -3.80 0.77 19.50
C LYS A 72 -2.33 0.39 19.58
N ARG A 73 -2.03 -0.83 19.15
CA ARG A 73 -0.68 -1.38 19.04
C ARG A 73 -0.42 -1.83 17.62
N TRP A 74 0.85 -1.89 17.26
CA TRP A 74 1.21 -2.57 16.02
C TRP A 74 1.05 -4.07 16.19
N LYS A 75 0.92 -4.81 15.11
CA LYS A 75 0.99 -6.27 15.13
C LYS A 75 1.61 -6.69 13.82
N LYS A 76 2.73 -7.41 13.90
CA LYS A 76 3.34 -8.00 12.72
C LYS A 76 2.41 -9.07 12.14
N VAL A 77 2.28 -9.09 10.82
CA VAL A 77 1.47 -10.04 10.08
C VAL A 77 2.25 -10.60 8.91
N GLU A 78 1.83 -11.76 8.42
CA GLU A 78 2.29 -12.27 7.14
C GLU A 78 1.65 -11.43 6.02
N VAL A 79 2.47 -10.99 5.07
CA VAL A 79 2.03 -10.12 3.97
C VAL A 79 1.83 -10.95 2.71
N ARG A 80 0.61 -10.94 2.19
CA ARG A 80 0.29 -11.51 0.88
C ARG A 80 0.46 -10.45 -0.19
N LEU A 81 1.62 -10.43 -0.85
CA LEU A 81 1.97 -9.37 -1.83
C LEU A 81 0.94 -9.19 -2.95
N SER A 82 0.25 -10.26 -3.37
CA SER A 82 -0.83 -10.18 -4.36
C SER A 82 -1.97 -9.25 -3.95
N ASP A 83 -2.19 -9.06 -2.65
CA ASP A 83 -3.29 -8.26 -2.12
C ASP A 83 -2.92 -6.76 -2.06
N HIS A 84 -1.64 -6.43 -2.28
CA HIS A 84 -1.09 -5.07 -2.24
C HIS A 84 -0.66 -4.55 -3.61
N VAL A 85 -0.64 -5.39 -4.65
CA VAL A 85 -0.22 -5.01 -6.00
C VAL A 85 -1.39 -5.02 -6.96
N ASN A 86 -1.67 -3.85 -7.54
CA ASN A 86 -2.76 -3.63 -8.47
C ASN A 86 -2.22 -3.38 -9.88
N PHE A 87 -2.83 -4.02 -10.88
CA PHE A 87 -2.52 -3.83 -12.30
C PHE A 87 -3.77 -3.29 -13.01
N PRO A 88 -4.02 -1.97 -12.97
CA PRO A 88 -5.13 -1.39 -13.72
C PRO A 88 -4.95 -1.63 -15.23
N VAL A 89 -6.04 -2.06 -15.87
CA VAL A 89 -6.08 -2.32 -17.30
C VAL A 89 -6.86 -1.20 -17.98
N PHE A 90 -6.20 -0.51 -18.90
CA PHE A 90 -6.83 0.52 -19.73
C PHE A 90 -7.10 -0.03 -21.13
N THR A 91 -8.14 0.48 -21.78
CA THR A 91 -8.46 0.07 -23.15
C THR A 91 -7.33 0.45 -24.09
N ALA A 92 -6.82 -0.50 -24.87
CA ALA A 92 -5.74 -0.27 -25.83
C ALA A 92 -6.19 0.48 -27.08
N GLY A 93 -5.26 1.15 -27.78
CA GLY A 93 -5.52 1.80 -29.06
C GLY A 93 -6.32 3.09 -28.99
N MET A 94 -6.43 3.68 -27.79
CA MET A 94 -7.14 4.94 -27.56
C MET A 94 -6.23 6.15 -27.79
N SER A 95 -6.82 7.36 -27.77
CA SER A 95 -6.06 8.61 -27.90
C SER A 95 -5.23 8.88 -26.64
N ALA A 96 -4.18 9.71 -26.76
CA ALA A 96 -3.39 10.15 -25.61
C ALA A 96 -4.25 10.83 -24.54
N GLN A 97 -5.20 11.68 -24.97
CA GLN A 97 -6.13 12.36 -24.07
C GLN A 97 -6.99 11.38 -23.26
N PHE A 98 -7.45 10.29 -23.87
CA PHE A 98 -8.20 9.26 -23.16
C PHE A 98 -7.37 8.62 -22.03
N TYR A 99 -6.08 8.38 -22.26
CA TYR A 99 -5.20 7.83 -21.24
C TYR A 99 -4.91 8.83 -20.12
N ASP A 100 -4.74 10.11 -20.44
CA ASP A 100 -4.58 11.18 -19.45
C ASP A 100 -5.84 11.25 -18.56
N GLU A 101 -7.04 11.22 -19.14
CA GLU A 101 -8.32 11.20 -18.41
C GLU A 101 -8.47 9.95 -17.53
N CYS A 102 -8.13 8.76 -18.06
CA CYS A 102 -8.16 7.50 -17.30
C CYS A 102 -7.20 7.53 -16.10
N PHE A 103 -6.01 8.11 -16.27
CA PHE A 103 -5.02 8.24 -15.21
C PHE A 103 -5.50 9.20 -14.11
N ASP A 104 -6.05 10.34 -14.49
CA ASP A 104 -6.60 11.33 -13.55
C ASP A 104 -7.78 10.77 -12.74
N GLU A 105 -8.69 10.04 -13.39
CA GLU A 105 -9.81 9.38 -12.72
C GLU A 105 -9.29 8.32 -11.73
N TYR A 106 -8.29 7.53 -12.15
CA TYR A 106 -7.68 6.50 -11.31
C TYR A 106 -7.02 7.08 -10.05
N LEU A 107 -6.20 8.13 -10.22
CA LEU A 107 -5.57 8.82 -9.09
C LEU A 107 -6.61 9.46 -8.15
N SER A 108 -7.64 10.08 -8.71
CA SER A 108 -8.73 10.68 -7.93
C SER A 108 -9.45 9.65 -7.09
N LYS A 109 -9.72 8.47 -7.66
CA LYS A 109 -10.30 7.33 -6.94
C LYS A 109 -9.39 6.89 -5.79
N MET A 110 -8.11 6.63 -6.06
CA MET A 110 -7.15 6.25 -5.03
C MET A 110 -7.04 7.26 -3.87
N ALA A 111 -7.13 8.56 -4.18
CA ALA A 111 -7.06 9.61 -3.16
C ALA A 111 -8.26 9.63 -2.21
N THR A 112 -9.38 9.00 -2.59
CA THR A 112 -10.63 9.00 -1.82
C THR A 112 -10.96 7.65 -1.18
N GLU A 113 -10.36 6.56 -1.68
CA GLU A 113 -10.56 5.22 -1.12
C GLU A 113 -9.83 5.03 0.22
N GLN A 114 -10.47 4.28 1.11
CA GLN A 114 -9.87 3.90 2.39
C GLN A 114 -9.16 2.55 2.28
N PHE A 115 -7.95 2.48 2.84
CA PHE A 115 -7.22 1.23 2.92
C PHE A 115 -7.95 0.19 3.80
N PRO A 116 -7.93 -1.10 3.41
CA PRO A 116 -8.42 -2.17 4.25
C PRO A 116 -7.63 -2.25 5.56
N GLN A 117 -8.33 -2.19 6.69
CA GLN A 117 -7.69 -2.20 8.02
C GLN A 117 -7.16 -3.58 8.45
N SER A 118 -7.46 -4.62 7.68
CA SER A 118 -7.03 -6.00 7.92
C SER A 118 -5.63 -6.31 7.38
N GLN A 119 -5.00 -5.39 6.65
CA GLN A 119 -3.68 -5.56 6.05
C GLN A 119 -2.80 -4.32 6.26
N PRO A 120 -1.47 -4.41 6.08
CA PRO A 120 -0.59 -3.25 6.18
C PRO A 120 -1.05 -2.12 5.23
N LEU A 121 -1.00 -0.88 5.71
CA LEU A 121 -1.61 0.27 5.02
C LEU A 121 -0.71 0.82 3.91
N TRP A 122 -0.51 0.04 2.86
CA TRP A 122 0.22 0.45 1.65
C TRP A 122 -0.23 -0.40 0.46
N GLU A 123 -0.21 0.18 -0.73
CA GLU A 123 -0.50 -0.49 -2.00
C GLU A 123 0.47 0.02 -3.08
N VAL A 124 0.70 -0.79 -4.11
CA VAL A 124 1.52 -0.47 -5.28
C VAL A 124 0.67 -0.69 -6.53
N HIS A 125 0.61 0.32 -7.40
CA HIS A 125 -0.21 0.29 -8.59
C HIS A 125 0.70 0.40 -9.81
N VAL A 126 0.73 -0.64 -10.64
CA VAL A 126 1.58 -0.70 -11.84
C VAL A 126 0.74 -0.35 -13.05
N ILE A 127 0.87 0.90 -13.50
CA ILE A 127 0.08 1.47 -14.59
C ILE A 127 0.88 1.35 -15.88
N LYS A 128 0.34 0.61 -16.86
CA LYS A 128 0.91 0.49 -18.20
C LYS A 128 0.19 1.44 -19.14
N LEU A 129 0.84 2.56 -19.45
CA LEU A 129 0.38 3.49 -20.48
C LEU A 129 1.17 3.24 -21.77
N PRO A 130 0.53 3.39 -22.95
CA PRO A 130 1.28 3.33 -24.20
C PRO A 130 2.32 4.45 -24.23
N HIS A 131 3.57 4.10 -24.49
CA HIS A 131 4.63 5.09 -24.67
C HIS A 131 4.20 6.06 -25.76
N LYS A 132 4.19 7.37 -25.47
CA LYS A 132 4.17 8.38 -26.51
C LYS A 132 5.41 8.13 -27.35
N SER A 133 5.27 7.64 -28.58
CA SER A 133 6.37 7.61 -29.53
C SER A 133 6.84 9.05 -29.67
N ARG A 134 8.02 9.35 -29.11
CA ARG A 134 8.64 10.67 -29.25
C ARG A 134 8.98 10.82 -30.73
N SER A 135 8.18 11.60 -31.46
CA SER A 135 8.42 11.97 -32.86
C SER A 135 9.60 12.91 -32.97
#